data_AF-A0A9P8TN77-F1
#
_entry.id   AF-A0A9P8TN77-F1
#
_cell.length_a   1.000
_cell.length_b   1.000
_cell.length_c   1.000
_cell.angle_alpha   90.00
_cell.angle_beta   90.00
_cell.angle_gamma   90.00
#
_symmetry.space_group_name_H-M   'P 1'
#
loop_
_entity.id
_entity.type
_entity.pdbx_description
1 polymer ?
#
loop_
_entity_poly.entity_id
_entity_poly.type
_entity_poly.pdbx_seq_one_letter_code
_entity_poly.pdbx_strand_id
1 'polypeptide(L)'
;MKNRIKSSRQWLAMQTMWACVLFSLISADDLYWFYHDSRFVVTACGYGLSNVAIFNKKDSAKSFVYKCNPKSKAAFGSMIYCLYEEAGEYNHKIDEAFIAQCEENDIEITADEIHAAYANVTKYIVNAKDIPGFNKSVPINTPVKYSTKFYGYSYLSEHRRWHNINVGFFIGFGAIAYWVLICAVAAFIKWGNKLGWFNNSLFTNKFTKTVQKYIGLPALYKRRH
;
A
#
# COMPACT_ATOMS: atom_id res chain seq x y z
N MET A 1 -7.56 35.96 43.68
CA MET A 1 -6.44 35.39 42.88
C MET A 1 -6.65 33.95 42.39
N LYS A 2 -7.24 33.02 43.17
CA LYS A 2 -7.45 31.60 42.75
C LYS A 2 -8.19 31.37 41.42
N ASN A 3 -9.15 32.23 41.05
CA ASN A 3 -9.94 32.05 39.82
C ASN A 3 -9.17 32.40 38.52
N ARG A 4 -8.18 33.29 38.55
CA ARG A 4 -7.36 33.63 37.36
C ARG A 4 -6.41 32.50 36.97
N ILE A 5 -5.89 31.75 37.94
CA ILE A 5 -4.96 30.63 37.71
C ILE A 5 -5.68 29.42 37.08
N LYS A 6 -6.97 29.22 37.40
CA LYS A 6 -7.77 28.15 36.78
C LYS A 6 -8.09 28.44 35.31
N SER A 7 -8.31 29.71 34.97
CA SER A 7 -8.53 30.17 33.60
C SER A 7 -7.28 29.95 32.73
N SER A 8 -6.09 30.38 33.17
CA SER A 8 -4.88 30.26 32.34
C SER A 8 -4.49 28.82 32.01
N ARG A 9 -4.71 27.87 32.95
CA ARG A 9 -4.50 26.43 32.70
C ARG A 9 -5.47 25.83 31.68
N GLN A 10 -6.71 26.31 31.62
CA GLN A 10 -7.68 25.85 30.62
C GLN A 10 -7.35 26.36 29.22
N TRP A 11 -6.84 27.58 29.11
CA TRP A 11 -6.38 28.14 27.82
C TRP A 11 -5.14 27.41 27.27
N LEU A 12 -4.18 27.08 28.12
CA LEU A 12 -3.00 26.29 27.74
C LEU A 12 -3.37 24.88 27.27
N ALA A 13 -4.29 24.19 27.95
CA ALA A 13 -4.74 22.86 27.54
C ALA A 13 -5.56 22.88 26.23
N MET A 14 -6.28 23.97 25.96
CA MET A 14 -7.05 24.13 24.73
C MET A 14 -6.12 24.45 23.54
N GLN A 15 -5.08 25.25 23.74
CA GLN A 15 -4.07 25.55 22.72
C GLN A 15 -3.22 24.33 22.34
N THR A 16 -2.83 23.49 23.31
CA THR A 16 -2.06 22.28 23.02
C THR A 16 -2.88 21.23 22.28
N MET A 17 -4.18 21.08 22.58
CA MET A 17 -5.07 20.18 21.81
C MET A 17 -5.25 20.61 20.35
N TRP A 18 -5.41 21.91 20.09
CA TRP A 18 -5.57 22.43 18.73
C TRP A 18 -4.30 22.27 17.89
N ALA A 19 -3.12 22.42 18.51
CA ALA A 19 -1.84 22.20 17.83
C ALA A 19 -1.67 20.74 17.38
N CYS A 20 -2.07 19.75 18.19
CA CYS A 20 -1.99 18.34 17.80
C CYS A 20 -2.94 17.97 16.65
N VAL A 21 -4.14 18.56 16.61
CA VAL A 21 -5.11 18.32 15.52
C VAL A 21 -4.61 18.91 14.20
N LEU A 22 -4.04 20.12 14.23
CA LEU A 22 -3.49 20.76 13.03
C LEU A 22 -2.23 20.06 12.50
N PHE A 23 -1.38 19.52 13.37
CA PHE A 23 -0.18 18.79 12.95
C PHE A 23 -0.52 17.45 12.26
N SER A 24 -1.69 16.87 12.57
CA SER A 24 -2.12 15.58 11.99
C SER A 24 -2.66 15.69 10.56
N LEU A 25 -3.04 16.89 10.11
CA LEU A 25 -3.64 17.11 8.79
C LEU A 25 -2.59 17.29 7.68
N ILE A 26 -1.34 17.59 8.03
CA ILE A 26 -0.27 17.91 7.06
C ILE A 26 0.39 16.64 6.48
N SER A 27 0.18 15.45 7.09
CA SER A 27 0.87 14.21 6.69
C SER A 27 0.05 13.27 5.79
N ALA A 28 -1.01 13.75 5.13
CA ALA A 28 -1.93 12.90 4.38
C ALA A 28 -1.63 12.79 2.87
N ASP A 29 -0.91 13.75 2.28
CA ASP A 29 -0.80 13.84 0.81
C ASP A 29 0.09 12.76 0.16
N ASP A 30 1.03 12.17 0.89
CA ASP A 30 2.00 11.22 0.29
C ASP A 30 1.65 9.72 0.47
N LEU A 31 0.57 9.38 1.19
CA LEU A 31 0.42 8.03 1.77
C LEU A 31 -0.69 7.15 1.17
N TYR A 32 -1.31 7.52 0.04
CA TYR A 32 -2.35 6.68 -0.55
C TYR A 32 -2.15 6.41 -2.04
N TRP A 33 -1.46 5.30 -2.34
CA TRP A 33 -1.27 4.79 -3.69
C TRP A 33 -2.28 3.68 -3.95
N PHE A 34 -3.24 3.89 -4.85
CA PHE A 34 -4.05 2.79 -5.38
C PHE A 34 -3.16 1.90 -6.25
N TYR A 35 -2.84 0.71 -5.76
CA TYR A 35 -2.08 -0.26 -6.56
C TYR A 35 -2.94 -0.80 -7.69
N HIS A 36 -2.54 -0.49 -8.93
CA HIS A 36 -3.12 -1.08 -10.13
C HIS A 36 -2.58 -2.49 -10.36
N ASP A 37 -3.44 -3.35 -10.90
CA ASP A 37 -3.16 -4.75 -11.20
C ASP A 37 -1.89 -4.94 -12.05
N SER A 38 -1.59 -3.97 -12.91
CA SER A 38 -0.41 -3.95 -13.78
C SER A 38 0.92 -3.98 -13.01
N ARG A 39 1.02 -3.32 -11.85
CA ARG A 39 2.24 -3.37 -11.01
C ARG A 39 2.47 -4.78 -10.43
N PHE A 40 1.41 -5.53 -10.15
CA PHE A 40 1.53 -6.90 -9.64
C PHE A 40 2.05 -7.83 -10.73
N VAL A 41 1.61 -7.65 -11.97
CA VAL A 41 2.14 -8.40 -13.13
C VAL A 41 3.63 -8.12 -13.30
N VAL A 42 4.04 -6.85 -13.31
CA VAL A 42 5.46 -6.47 -13.44
C VAL A 42 6.30 -7.11 -12.33
N THR A 43 5.85 -6.99 -11.08
CA THR A 43 6.56 -7.56 -9.93
C THR A 43 6.64 -9.09 -10.05
N ALA A 44 5.52 -9.75 -10.32
CA ALA A 44 5.43 -11.21 -10.42
C ALA A 44 6.28 -11.77 -11.56
N CYS A 45 6.31 -11.09 -12.72
CA CYS A 45 7.20 -11.45 -13.82
C CYS A 45 8.68 -11.37 -13.41
N GLY A 46 9.05 -10.33 -12.66
CA GLY A 46 10.39 -10.20 -12.10
C GLY A 46 10.77 -11.40 -11.22
N TYR A 47 9.87 -11.84 -10.33
CA TYR A 47 10.11 -13.01 -9.48
C TYR A 47 10.11 -14.32 -10.26
N GLY A 48 9.17 -14.49 -11.19
CA GLY A 48 9.05 -15.67 -12.04
C GLY A 48 10.30 -15.90 -12.89
N LEU A 49 10.89 -14.81 -13.39
CA LEU A 49 12.10 -14.85 -14.20
C LEU A 49 13.35 -15.15 -13.35
N SER A 50 13.54 -14.46 -12.22
CA SER A 50 14.68 -14.72 -11.32
C SER A 50 14.62 -16.11 -10.66
N ASN A 51 13.45 -16.76 -10.67
CA ASN A 51 13.36 -18.15 -10.25
C ASN A 51 13.95 -19.12 -11.29
N VAL A 52 13.97 -18.75 -12.57
CA VAL A 52 14.45 -19.61 -13.66
C VAL A 52 15.93 -19.42 -13.89
N ALA A 53 16.37 -18.18 -14.13
CA ALA A 53 17.75 -17.86 -14.49
C ALA A 53 18.23 -16.56 -13.85
N ILE A 54 19.55 -16.38 -13.83
CA ILE A 54 20.19 -15.09 -13.53
C ILE A 54 20.82 -14.55 -14.81
N PHE A 55 20.74 -13.24 -15.04
CA PHE A 55 21.36 -12.59 -16.21
C PHE A 55 22.65 -11.84 -15.83
N ASN A 56 22.90 -11.67 -14.54
CA ASN A 56 24.12 -11.07 -14.01
C ASN A 56 24.48 -11.70 -12.65
N LYS A 57 25.75 -11.63 -12.25
CA LYS A 57 26.22 -12.10 -10.93
C LYS A 57 25.58 -11.33 -9.77
N LYS A 58 25.18 -10.08 -10.00
CA LYS A 58 24.46 -9.23 -9.03
C LYS A 58 22.94 -9.23 -9.25
N ASP A 59 22.43 -10.10 -10.11
CA ASP A 59 21.01 -10.19 -10.38
C ASP A 59 20.27 -10.83 -9.20
N SER A 60 19.09 -10.32 -8.88
CA SER A 60 18.25 -10.85 -7.81
C SER A 60 16.78 -10.64 -8.16
N ALA A 61 15.89 -11.36 -7.48
CA ALA A 61 14.45 -11.21 -7.69
C ALA A 61 13.96 -9.76 -7.51
N LYS A 62 14.62 -8.98 -6.65
CA LYS A 62 14.32 -7.58 -6.36
C LYS A 62 15.08 -6.58 -7.24
N SER A 63 16.11 -7.03 -7.96
CA SER A 63 16.91 -6.15 -8.82
C SER A 63 16.22 -6.01 -10.17
N PHE A 64 15.55 -4.87 -10.39
CA PHE A 64 14.96 -4.53 -11.67
C PHE A 64 15.97 -3.90 -12.63
N VAL A 65 17.12 -3.44 -12.14
CA VAL A 65 18.17 -2.77 -12.92
C VAL A 65 18.50 -3.52 -14.22
N TYR A 66 18.67 -4.84 -14.17
CA TYR A 66 19.01 -5.61 -15.38
C TYR A 66 17.79 -5.98 -16.24
N LYS A 67 16.62 -6.07 -15.63
CA LYS A 67 15.35 -6.38 -16.30
C LYS A 67 14.79 -5.17 -17.04
N CYS A 68 15.12 -3.97 -16.56
CA CYS A 68 14.80 -2.68 -17.15
C CYS A 68 15.83 -2.20 -18.15
N ASN A 69 17.07 -2.68 -18.11
CA ASN A 69 18.15 -2.19 -18.96
C ASN A 69 18.08 -2.81 -20.37
N PRO A 70 17.81 -2.02 -21.43
CA PRO A 70 17.74 -2.52 -22.80
C PRO A 70 19.06 -3.12 -23.30
N LYS A 71 20.20 -2.74 -22.69
CA LYS A 71 21.52 -3.31 -23.01
C LYS A 71 21.60 -4.80 -22.64
N SER A 72 20.82 -5.25 -21.66
CA SER A 72 20.68 -6.67 -21.29
C SER A 72 19.55 -7.32 -22.09
N LYS A 73 19.77 -7.49 -23.40
CA LYS A 73 18.74 -7.97 -24.36
C LYS A 73 18.01 -9.23 -23.89
N ALA A 74 18.73 -10.15 -23.24
CA ALA A 74 18.15 -11.40 -22.75
C ALA A 74 17.23 -11.20 -21.53
N ALA A 75 17.68 -10.42 -20.55
CA ALA A 75 16.90 -10.14 -19.34
C ALA A 75 15.68 -9.28 -19.66
N PHE A 76 15.90 -8.19 -20.40
CA PHE A 76 14.87 -7.27 -20.85
C PHE A 76 13.85 -8.00 -21.72
N GLY A 77 14.30 -8.73 -22.74
CA GLY A 77 13.40 -9.50 -23.60
C GLY A 77 12.57 -10.53 -22.82
N SER A 78 13.19 -11.31 -21.92
CA SER A 78 12.46 -12.31 -21.13
C SER A 78 11.43 -11.67 -20.19
N MET A 79 11.74 -10.49 -19.67
CA MET A 79 10.82 -9.71 -18.85
C MET A 79 9.62 -9.25 -19.67
N ILE A 80 9.86 -8.60 -20.82
CA ILE A 80 8.79 -8.12 -21.71
C ILE A 80 7.92 -9.27 -22.20
N TYR A 81 8.52 -10.42 -22.53
CA TYR A 81 7.77 -11.61 -22.91
C TYR A 81 6.77 -12.03 -21.81
N CYS A 82 7.21 -12.08 -20.55
CA CYS A 82 6.32 -12.40 -19.44
C CYS A 82 5.18 -11.39 -19.29
N LEU A 83 5.46 -10.10 -19.45
CA LEU A 83 4.46 -9.04 -19.31
C LEU A 83 3.31 -9.21 -20.32
N TYR A 84 3.62 -9.47 -21.59
CA TYR A 84 2.60 -9.58 -22.63
C TYR A 84 1.92 -10.94 -22.67
N GLU A 85 2.58 -12.02 -22.26
CA GLU A 85 1.90 -13.32 -22.10
C GLU A 85 0.83 -13.27 -21.02
N GLU A 86 1.06 -12.55 -19.92
CA GLU A 86 0.12 -12.51 -18.79
C GLU A 86 -0.91 -11.40 -18.88
N ALA A 87 -0.56 -10.25 -19.46
CA ALA A 87 -1.44 -9.07 -19.51
C ALA A 87 -1.99 -8.71 -20.90
N GLY A 88 -1.63 -9.49 -21.92
CA GLY A 88 -1.97 -9.25 -23.31
C GLY A 88 -0.96 -8.36 -24.04
N GLU A 89 -0.84 -8.59 -25.33
CA GLU A 89 0.08 -7.85 -26.21
C GLU A 89 -0.29 -6.36 -26.28
N TYR A 90 0.73 -5.50 -26.28
CA TYR A 90 0.61 -4.04 -26.47
C TYR A 90 -0.33 -3.35 -25.47
N ASN A 91 -0.36 -3.85 -24.23
CA ASN A 91 -1.16 -3.28 -23.16
C ASN A 91 -0.50 -2.02 -22.57
N HIS A 92 -1.01 -0.85 -22.95
CA HIS A 92 -0.51 0.46 -22.50
C HIS A 92 -0.34 0.59 -20.98
N LYS A 93 -1.27 0.02 -20.19
CA LYS A 93 -1.20 0.12 -18.71
C LYS A 93 -0.03 -0.66 -18.12
N ILE A 94 0.40 -1.71 -18.81
CA ILE A 94 1.54 -2.54 -18.42
C ILE A 94 2.83 -1.87 -18.86
N ASP A 95 2.83 -1.28 -20.05
CA ASP A 95 3.96 -0.48 -20.55
C ASP A 95 4.23 0.68 -19.59
N GLU A 96 3.22 1.48 -19.23
CA GLU A 96 3.35 2.56 -18.24
C GLU A 96 3.83 2.05 -16.87
N ALA A 97 3.27 0.94 -16.38
CA ALA A 97 3.67 0.38 -15.09
C ALA A 97 5.12 -0.12 -15.10
N PHE A 98 5.58 -0.67 -16.22
CA PHE A 98 6.94 -1.12 -16.39
C PHE A 98 7.91 0.04 -16.55
N ILE A 99 7.57 1.05 -17.37
CA ILE A 99 8.34 2.30 -17.51
C ILE A 99 8.52 2.96 -16.15
N ALA A 100 7.44 3.17 -15.39
CA ALA A 100 7.51 3.75 -14.05
C ALA A 100 8.40 2.93 -13.10
N GLN A 101 8.38 1.59 -13.20
CA GLN A 101 9.25 0.73 -12.39
C GLN A 101 10.74 0.87 -12.77
N CYS A 102 11.02 1.16 -14.03
CA CYS A 102 12.38 1.36 -14.53
C CYS A 102 12.90 2.77 -14.21
N GLU A 103 12.04 3.79 -14.24
CA GLU A 103 12.35 5.15 -13.78
C GLU A 103 12.73 5.17 -12.29
N GLU A 104 12.08 4.37 -11.44
CA GLU A 104 12.47 4.18 -10.03
C GLU A 104 13.91 3.64 -9.86
N ASN A 105 14.53 3.12 -10.93
CA ASN A 105 15.90 2.61 -10.96
C ASN A 105 16.84 3.48 -11.82
N ASP A 106 16.46 4.73 -12.12
CA ASP A 106 17.21 5.67 -12.96
C ASP A 106 17.46 5.16 -14.40
N ILE A 107 16.51 4.37 -14.95
CA ILE A 107 16.58 3.87 -16.33
C ILE A 107 15.36 4.36 -17.10
N GLU A 108 15.60 5.27 -18.04
CA GLU A 108 14.60 5.72 -18.99
C GLU A 108 14.44 4.68 -20.11
N ILE A 109 13.19 4.28 -20.36
CA ILE A 109 12.80 3.39 -21.45
C ILE A 109 11.53 3.91 -22.11
N THR A 110 11.38 3.63 -23.40
CA THR A 110 10.20 4.03 -24.17
C THR A 110 9.31 2.83 -24.49
N ALA A 111 8.02 3.09 -24.73
CA ALA A 111 7.09 2.03 -25.17
C ALA A 111 7.56 1.37 -26.48
N ASP A 112 8.13 2.14 -27.40
CA ASP A 112 8.66 1.63 -28.67
C ASP A 112 9.80 0.62 -28.45
N GLU A 113 10.68 0.85 -27.48
CA GLU A 113 11.75 -0.08 -27.10
C GLU A 113 11.20 -1.38 -26.51
N ILE A 114 10.13 -1.29 -25.71
CA ILE A 114 9.42 -2.46 -25.16
C ILE A 114 8.85 -3.29 -26.31
N HIS A 115 8.14 -2.64 -27.24
CA HIS A 115 7.50 -3.30 -28.38
C HIS A 115 8.53 -3.96 -29.31
N ALA A 116 9.63 -3.26 -29.59
CA ALA A 116 10.74 -3.78 -30.37
C ALA A 116 11.41 -4.98 -29.70
N ALA A 117 11.56 -4.95 -28.37
CA ALA A 117 12.10 -6.08 -27.62
C ALA A 117 11.17 -7.29 -27.65
N TYR A 118 9.85 -7.09 -27.58
CA TYR A 118 8.89 -8.19 -27.70
C TYR A 118 8.95 -8.88 -29.07
N ALA A 119 8.95 -8.10 -30.15
CA ALA A 119 9.04 -8.62 -31.51
C ALA A 119 10.35 -9.37 -31.78
N ASN A 120 11.42 -9.02 -31.05
CA ASN A 120 12.70 -9.71 -31.11
C ASN A 120 12.72 -10.98 -30.25
N VAL A 121 12.30 -10.88 -28.98
CA VAL A 121 12.43 -11.99 -28.02
C VAL A 121 11.58 -13.20 -28.40
N THR A 122 10.39 -12.98 -28.95
CA THR A 122 9.47 -14.04 -29.38
C THR A 122 10.12 -15.03 -30.37
N LYS A 123 11.14 -14.59 -31.12
CA LYS A 123 11.88 -15.43 -32.07
C LYS A 123 12.97 -16.29 -31.44
N TYR A 124 13.48 -15.89 -30.27
CA TYR A 124 14.68 -16.48 -29.66
C TYR A 124 14.45 -17.05 -28.25
N ILE A 125 13.23 -16.92 -27.71
CA ILE A 125 12.94 -17.38 -26.37
C ILE A 125 12.90 -18.91 -26.28
N VAL A 126 13.59 -19.45 -25.28
CA VAL A 126 13.69 -20.89 -25.05
C VAL A 126 13.27 -21.26 -23.63
N ASN A 127 12.89 -22.51 -23.38
CA ASN A 127 12.77 -22.96 -21.99
C ASN A 127 14.17 -23.18 -21.43
N ALA A 128 14.37 -22.87 -20.15
CA ALA A 128 15.64 -23.14 -19.48
C ALA A 128 16.03 -24.63 -19.47
N LYS A 129 15.05 -25.53 -19.58
CA LYS A 129 15.27 -26.98 -19.68
C LYS A 129 15.89 -27.41 -21.01
N ASP A 130 15.67 -26.62 -22.06
CA ASP A 130 16.13 -26.94 -23.42
C ASP A 130 17.57 -26.45 -23.65
N ILE A 131 18.14 -25.71 -22.69
CA ILE A 131 19.52 -25.21 -22.74
C ILE A 131 20.47 -26.31 -22.23
N PRO A 132 21.36 -26.86 -23.07
CA PRO A 132 22.29 -27.90 -22.64
C PRO A 132 23.26 -27.35 -21.59
N GLY A 133 23.39 -28.06 -20.47
CA GLY A 133 24.27 -27.65 -19.37
C GLY A 133 23.78 -26.43 -18.57
N PHE A 134 22.48 -26.11 -18.64
CA PHE A 134 21.90 -24.98 -17.91
C PHE A 134 22.20 -25.03 -16.41
N ASN A 135 22.77 -23.93 -15.90
CA ASN A 135 23.01 -23.73 -14.48
C ASN A 135 22.42 -22.38 -14.06
N LYS A 136 21.42 -22.42 -13.19
CA LYS A 136 20.75 -21.22 -12.65
C LYS A 136 21.70 -20.25 -11.95
N SER A 137 22.83 -20.73 -11.42
CA SER A 137 23.83 -19.91 -10.72
C SER A 137 24.81 -19.21 -11.65
N VAL A 138 24.71 -19.41 -12.97
CA VAL A 138 25.59 -18.81 -13.97
C VAL A 138 24.79 -17.82 -14.83
N PRO A 139 25.30 -16.60 -15.06
CA PRO A 139 24.66 -15.63 -15.94
C PRO A 139 24.45 -16.18 -17.35
N ILE A 140 23.23 -16.08 -17.85
CA ILE A 140 22.89 -16.44 -19.23
C ILE A 140 22.66 -15.20 -20.09
N ASN A 141 22.98 -15.31 -21.38
CA ASN A 141 22.76 -14.26 -22.39
C ASN A 141 21.64 -14.62 -23.37
N THR A 142 20.88 -15.68 -23.09
CA THR A 142 19.77 -16.14 -23.94
C THR A 142 18.46 -15.85 -23.22
N PRO A 143 17.44 -15.31 -23.91
CA PRO A 143 16.15 -15.09 -23.29
C PRO A 143 15.48 -16.42 -22.94
N VAL A 144 14.89 -16.49 -21.75
CA VAL A 144 14.28 -17.69 -21.22
C VAL A 144 12.83 -17.47 -20.82
N LYS A 145 11.99 -18.49 -21.00
CA LYS A 145 10.63 -18.48 -20.47
C LYS A 145 10.66 -18.44 -18.94
N TYR A 146 9.79 -17.61 -18.38
CA TYR A 146 9.60 -17.48 -16.95
C TYR A 146 8.88 -18.71 -16.36
N SER A 147 8.96 -18.87 -15.04
CA SER A 147 8.23 -19.92 -14.34
C SER A 147 6.79 -19.48 -14.09
N THR A 148 5.82 -20.02 -14.85
CA THR A 148 4.39 -19.72 -14.68
C THR A 148 3.88 -20.06 -13.28
N LYS A 149 4.35 -21.17 -12.69
CA LYS A 149 4.03 -21.55 -11.31
C LYS A 149 4.51 -20.50 -10.30
N PHE A 150 5.75 -20.03 -10.46
CA PHE A 150 6.32 -19.05 -9.53
C PHE A 150 5.72 -17.66 -9.74
N TYR A 151 5.43 -17.30 -10.99
CA TYR A 151 4.64 -16.12 -11.34
C TYR A 151 3.30 -16.13 -10.60
N GLY A 152 2.51 -17.20 -10.71
CA GLY A 152 1.20 -17.28 -10.06
C GLY A 152 1.26 -17.12 -8.54
N TYR A 153 2.26 -17.71 -7.88
CA TYR A 153 2.46 -17.49 -6.44
C TYR A 153 2.86 -16.05 -6.10
N SER A 154 3.78 -15.46 -6.86
CA SER A 154 4.21 -14.09 -6.66
C SER A 154 3.07 -13.10 -6.89
N TYR A 155 2.29 -13.28 -7.96
CA TYR A 155 1.13 -12.47 -8.27
C TYR A 155 0.09 -12.51 -7.15
N LEU A 156 -0.30 -13.71 -6.70
CA LEU A 156 -1.26 -13.88 -5.61
C LEU A 156 -0.75 -13.29 -4.29
N SER A 157 0.54 -13.46 -3.98
CA SER A 157 1.16 -12.90 -2.79
C SER A 157 1.14 -11.38 -2.82
N GLU A 158 1.51 -10.76 -3.94
CA GLU A 158 1.51 -9.30 -4.11
C GLU A 158 0.09 -8.74 -4.03
N HIS A 159 -0.84 -9.34 -4.78
CA HIS A 159 -2.24 -8.95 -4.75
C HIS A 159 -2.81 -9.01 -3.32
N ARG A 160 -2.60 -10.12 -2.59
CA ARG A 160 -3.08 -10.25 -1.21
C ARG A 160 -2.41 -9.26 -0.25
N ARG A 161 -1.10 -9.03 -0.40
CA ARG A 161 -0.34 -8.09 0.43
C ARG A 161 -0.93 -6.68 0.32
N TRP A 162 -1.11 -6.19 -0.90
CA TRP A 162 -1.61 -4.85 -1.14
C TRP A 162 -3.10 -4.72 -0.85
N HIS A 163 -3.89 -5.75 -1.14
CA HIS A 163 -5.29 -5.79 -0.73
C HIS A 163 -5.43 -5.68 0.80
N ASN A 164 -4.63 -6.43 1.56
CA ASN A 164 -4.63 -6.37 3.02
C ASN A 164 -4.20 -4.99 3.54
N ILE A 165 -3.23 -4.34 2.90
CA ILE A 165 -2.82 -2.98 3.25
C ILE A 165 -3.96 -2.00 3.01
N ASN A 166 -4.62 -2.07 1.84
CA ASN A 166 -5.74 -1.19 1.51
C ASN A 166 -6.90 -1.37 2.49
N VAL A 167 -7.31 -2.62 2.75
CA VAL A 167 -8.36 -2.94 3.72
C VAL A 167 -7.97 -2.48 5.13
N GLY A 168 -6.72 -2.72 5.54
CA GLY A 168 -6.20 -2.27 6.82
C GLY A 168 -6.26 -0.75 6.97
N PHE A 169 -5.95 -0.01 5.90
CA PHE A 169 -6.05 1.44 5.86
C PHE A 169 -7.49 1.92 6.00
N PHE A 170 -8.44 1.33 5.27
CA PHE A 170 -9.86 1.67 5.39
C PHE A 170 -10.43 1.38 6.79
N ILE A 171 -10.08 0.23 7.36
CA ILE A 171 -10.50 -0.12 8.74
C ILE A 171 -9.86 0.83 9.75
N GLY A 172 -8.57 1.14 9.60
CA GLY A 172 -7.85 2.10 10.44
C GLY A 172 -8.47 3.49 10.39
N PHE A 173 -8.76 3.99 9.19
CA PHE A 173 -9.43 5.28 9.00
C PHE A 173 -10.84 5.28 9.59
N GLY A 174 -11.61 4.21 9.40
CA GLY A 174 -12.93 4.06 10.01
C GLY A 174 -12.90 4.10 11.54
N ALA A 175 -11.91 3.45 12.15
CA ALA A 175 -11.72 3.50 13.61
C ALA A 175 -11.35 4.90 14.11
N ILE A 176 -10.46 5.62 13.39
CA ILE A 176 -10.10 6.99 13.73
C ILE A 176 -11.30 7.92 13.58
N ALA A 177 -12.03 7.83 12.47
CA ALA A 177 -13.23 8.63 12.21
C ALA A 177 -14.31 8.41 13.28
N TYR A 178 -14.50 7.18 13.74
CA TYR A 178 -15.40 6.86 14.85
C TYR A 178 -15.03 7.60 16.14
N TRP A 179 -13.76 7.59 16.54
CA TRP A 179 -13.31 8.30 17.74
C TRP A 179 -13.40 9.82 17.60
N VAL A 180 -13.05 10.36 16.43
CA VAL A 180 -13.19 11.78 16.12
C VAL A 180 -14.66 12.19 16.26
N LEU A 181 -15.59 11.40 15.74
CA LEU A 181 -17.03 11.67 15.83
C LEU A 181 -17.51 11.68 17.29
N ILE A 182 -17.10 10.71 18.12
CA ILE A 182 -17.44 10.68 19.55
C ILE A 182 -16.94 11.94 20.26
N CYS A 183 -15.68 12.33 20.01
CA CYS A 183 -15.09 13.53 20.58
C CYS A 183 -15.81 14.80 20.11
N ALA A 184 -16.19 14.87 18.83
CA ALA A 184 -16.93 15.98 18.25
C ALA A 184 -18.33 16.11 18.88
N VAL A 185 -19.07 15.02 19.02
CA VAL A 185 -20.38 15.01 19.70
C VAL A 185 -20.25 15.44 21.16
N ALA A 186 -19.25 14.94 21.88
CA ALA A 186 -19.00 15.32 23.27
C ALA A 186 -18.65 16.82 23.40
N ALA A 187 -17.84 17.35 22.48
CA ALA A 187 -17.51 18.76 22.41
C ALA A 187 -18.75 19.62 22.11
N PHE A 188 -19.59 19.19 21.15
CA PHE A 188 -20.83 19.86 20.77
C PHE A 188 -21.83 19.93 21.94
N ILE A 189 -22.04 18.82 22.66
CA ILE A 189 -22.91 18.79 23.85
C ILE A 189 -22.38 19.74 24.93
N LYS A 190 -21.07 19.72 25.22
CA LYS A 190 -20.46 20.63 26.21
C LYS A 190 -20.62 22.10 25.80
N TRP A 191 -20.43 22.41 24.52
CA TRP A 191 -20.58 23.76 24.00
C TRP A 191 -22.03 24.25 24.07
N GLY A 192 -23.00 23.43 23.67
CA GLY A 192 -24.42 23.77 23.78
C GLY A 192 -24.93 23.88 25.22
N ASN A 193 -24.42 23.07 26.16
CA ASN A 193 -24.71 23.25 27.59
C ASN A 193 -24.20 24.60 28.12
N LYS A 194 -23.06 25.10 27.60
CA LYS A 194 -22.51 26.42 27.98
C LYS A 194 -23.32 27.58 27.42
N LEU A 195 -23.89 27.42 26.23
CA LEU A 195 -24.76 28.40 25.57
C LEU A 195 -26.22 28.37 26.07
N GLY A 196 -26.56 27.41 26.94
CA GLY A 196 -27.93 27.23 27.45
C GLY A 196 -28.90 26.62 26.44
N TRP A 197 -28.40 26.12 25.30
CA TRP A 197 -29.21 25.47 24.27
C TRP A 197 -29.70 24.08 24.68
N PHE A 198 -28.92 23.39 25.51
CA PHE A 198 -29.29 22.09 26.04
C PHE A 198 -29.59 22.21 27.54
N ASN A 199 -30.80 21.81 27.91
CA ASN A 199 -31.17 21.70 29.32
C ASN A 199 -30.47 20.47 29.91
N ASN A 200 -29.56 20.68 30.87
CA ASN A 200 -28.72 19.64 31.49
C ASN A 200 -29.51 18.43 32.01
N SER A 201 -30.83 18.57 32.23
CA SER A 201 -31.77 17.54 32.66
C SER A 201 -31.87 16.32 31.73
N LEU A 202 -31.72 16.49 30.40
CA LEU A 202 -32.00 15.42 29.44
C LEU A 202 -30.90 14.35 29.35
N PHE A 203 -29.63 14.73 29.49
CA PHE A 203 -28.50 13.82 29.22
C PHE A 203 -27.75 13.33 30.47
N THR A 204 -27.97 13.88 31.66
CA THR A 204 -27.07 13.61 32.80
C THR A 204 -27.50 12.49 33.73
N ASN A 205 -28.80 12.17 33.84
CA ASN A 205 -29.25 11.24 34.89
C ASN A 205 -30.11 10.06 34.45
N LYS A 206 -30.98 10.20 33.44
CA LYS A 206 -31.83 9.08 32.99
C LYS A 206 -31.15 8.28 31.88
N PHE A 207 -30.71 8.94 30.82
CA PHE A 207 -30.12 8.27 29.67
C PHE A 207 -28.84 7.51 30.01
N THR A 208 -27.91 8.13 30.73
CA THR A 208 -26.66 7.51 31.18
C THR A 208 -26.90 6.30 32.09
N LYS A 209 -27.85 6.39 33.04
CA LYS A 209 -28.23 5.26 33.91
C LYS A 209 -28.92 4.14 33.15
N THR A 210 -29.73 4.45 32.14
CA THR A 210 -30.38 3.45 31.28
C THR A 210 -29.35 2.73 30.41
N VAL A 211 -28.47 3.46 29.73
CA VAL A 211 -27.38 2.87 28.95
C VAL A 211 -26.46 2.03 29.83
N GLN A 212 -26.09 2.52 31.03
CA GLN A 212 -25.31 1.73 31.99
C GLN A 212 -26.04 0.49 32.51
N LYS A 213 -27.38 0.50 32.58
CA LYS A 213 -28.19 -0.64 33.03
C LYS A 213 -28.36 -1.71 31.96
N TYR A 214 -28.45 -1.32 30.68
CA TYR A 214 -28.76 -2.24 29.58
C TYR A 214 -27.55 -2.63 28.72
N ILE A 215 -26.50 -1.81 28.68
CA ILE A 215 -25.29 -2.03 27.86
C ILE A 215 -24.05 -2.24 28.74
N GLY A 216 -24.00 -1.61 29.93
CA GLY A 216 -22.91 -1.78 30.89
C GLY A 216 -23.15 -2.94 31.87
N LEU A 217 -22.13 -3.74 32.15
CA LEU A 217 -22.15 -4.63 33.32
C LEU A 217 -21.99 -3.75 34.58
N PRO A 218 -22.98 -3.71 35.50
CA PRO A 218 -22.92 -2.87 36.70
C PRO A 218 -21.72 -3.21 37.61
N ALA A 219 -21.13 -4.40 37.44
CA ALA A 219 -19.95 -4.87 38.17
C ALA A 219 -18.65 -4.10 37.85
N LEU A 220 -18.54 -3.44 36.68
CA LEU A 220 -17.35 -2.66 36.29
C LEU A 220 -17.32 -1.24 36.88
N TYR A 221 -18.48 -0.70 37.28
CA TYR A 221 -18.61 0.68 37.77
C TYR A 221 -18.83 0.79 39.28
N LYS A 222 -19.04 -0.34 39.97
CA LYS A 222 -19.18 -0.35 41.42
C LYS A 222 -17.78 -0.19 42.04
N ARG A 223 -17.41 1.05 42.40
CA ARG A 223 -16.31 1.29 43.33
C ARG A 223 -16.65 0.57 44.64
N ARG A 224 -16.02 -0.59 44.89
CA ARG A 224 -15.89 -1.09 46.25
C ARG A 224 -14.95 -0.12 46.98
N HIS A 225 -15.49 0.61 47.93
CA HIS A 225 -14.80 0.76 49.20
C HIS A 225 -15.10 -0.48 50.02
#